data_AF-A0AA35QT93-F1
#
_entry.id   AF-A0AA35QT93-F1
#
_cell.length_a   1.000
_cell.length_b   1.000
_cell.length_c   1.000
_cell.angle_alpha   90.00
_cell.angle_beta   90.00
_cell.angle_gamma   90.00
#
_symmetry.space_group_name_H-M   'P 1'
#
loop_
_entity.id
_entity.type
_entity.pdbx_description
1 polymer ?
#
loop_
_entity_poly.entity_id
_entity_poly.type
_entity_poly.pdbx_seq_one_letter_code
_entity_poly.pdbx_strand_id
1 'polypeptide(L)'
;MLCSTNGVNQSEVFDLAFGAYQTLALSYGLNMSADVVGGTDGPQEYRLFGVSNHFGSLTGGHYTAACFNPSTKQFYNFDDHEITAVPQRQVKSSAAYLLFYTSMELSVPKVL
;
A
#
# COMPACT_ATOMS: atom_id res chain seq x y z
N MET A 1 -17.91 8.98 21.31
CA MET A 1 -17.66 10.42 21.52
C MET A 1 -17.05 10.95 20.23
N LEU A 2 -17.85 11.56 19.35
CA LEU A 2 -17.39 12.08 18.06
C LEU A 2 -16.78 13.47 18.30
N CYS A 3 -15.51 13.66 17.93
CA CYS A 3 -14.86 14.96 17.95
C CYS A 3 -15.43 15.79 16.79
N SER A 4 -16.08 16.91 17.13
CA SER A 4 -16.56 17.90 16.17
C SER A 4 -15.37 18.65 15.56
N THR A 5 -15.01 18.32 14.32
CA THR A 5 -14.14 19.20 13.52
C THR A 5 -15.00 20.25 12.83
N ASN A 6 -14.74 21.52 13.14
CA ASN A 6 -15.41 22.66 12.55
C ASN A 6 -15.22 22.71 11.03
N GLY A 7 -16.34 22.75 10.29
CA GLY A 7 -16.41 23.49 9.03
C GLY A 7 -16.04 22.79 7.72
N VAL A 8 -15.90 21.46 7.66
CA VAL A 8 -15.70 20.76 6.38
C VAL A 8 -16.99 20.03 6.01
N ASN A 9 -17.56 20.31 4.82
CA ASN A 9 -18.79 19.64 4.38
C ASN A 9 -18.51 18.14 4.19
N GLN A 10 -19.43 17.27 4.61
CA GLN A 10 -19.22 15.82 4.52
C GLN A 10 -18.96 15.35 3.07
N SER A 11 -19.53 16.02 2.05
CA SER A 11 -19.24 15.76 0.64
C SER A 11 -17.78 16.07 0.27
N GLU A 12 -17.20 17.14 0.80
CA GLU A 12 -15.78 17.50 0.58
C GLU A 12 -14.85 16.49 1.25
N VAL A 13 -15.22 15.96 2.42
CA VAL A 13 -14.48 14.88 3.09
C VAL A 13 -14.51 13.58 2.26
N PHE A 14 -15.65 13.26 1.64
CA PHE A 14 -15.77 12.11 0.73
C PHE A 14 -14.92 12.28 -0.54
N ASP A 15 -14.96 13.47 -1.16
CA ASP A 15 -14.17 13.78 -2.36
C ASP A 15 -12.65 13.77 -2.08
N LEU A 16 -12.22 14.29 -0.93
CA LEU A 16 -10.82 14.24 -0.49
C LEU A 16 -10.35 12.80 -0.22
N ALA A 17 -11.18 11.97 0.43
CA ALA A 17 -10.85 10.57 0.70
C ALA A 17 -10.83 9.72 -0.59
N PHE A 18 -11.73 10.00 -1.54
CA PHE A 18 -11.75 9.39 -2.86
C PHE A 18 -10.52 9.81 -3.68
N GLY A 19 -10.19 11.10 -3.71
CA GLY A 19 -9.01 11.63 -4.37
C GLY A 19 -7.70 11.11 -3.78
N ALA A 20 -7.61 10.96 -2.46
CA ALA A 20 -6.45 10.35 -1.79
C ALA A 20 -6.29 8.87 -2.14
N TYR A 21 -7.39 8.12 -2.19
CA TYR A 21 -7.37 6.71 -2.61
C TYR A 21 -6.94 6.55 -4.07
N GLN A 22 -7.48 7.37 -4.97
CA GLN A 22 -7.09 7.35 -6.39
C GLN A 22 -5.61 7.70 -6.57
N THR A 23 -5.11 8.67 -5.80
CA THR A 23 -3.69 9.07 -5.81
C THR A 23 -2.76 7.98 -5.26
N LEU A 24 -3.19 7.28 -4.19
CA LEU A 24 -2.52 6.10 -3.65
C LEU A 24 -2.44 4.97 -4.67
N ALA A 25 -3.57 4.66 -5.32
CA ALA A 25 -3.66 3.62 -6.34
C ALA A 25 -2.71 3.89 -7.52
N LEU A 26 -2.56 5.16 -7.93
CA LEU A 26 -1.66 5.56 -9.01
C LEU A 26 -0.17 5.53 -8.59
N SER A 27 0.14 5.84 -7.34
CA SER A 27 1.54 5.91 -6.87
C SER A 27 2.24 4.55 -6.80
N TYR A 28 1.47 3.47 -6.66
CA TYR A 28 1.98 2.10 -6.53
C TYR A 28 1.47 1.16 -7.64
N GLY A 29 0.97 1.72 -8.74
CA GLY A 29 0.65 0.97 -9.94
C GLY A 29 1.92 0.53 -10.68
N LEU A 30 1.91 -0.70 -11.18
CA LEU A 30 2.93 -1.25 -12.05
C LEU A 30 2.24 -1.81 -13.30
N ASN A 31 2.52 -1.20 -14.44
CA ASN A 31 2.11 -1.71 -15.74
C ASN A 31 3.29 -2.46 -16.37
N MET A 32 3.12 -3.76 -16.57
CA MET A 32 4.14 -4.64 -17.18
C MET A 32 3.85 -4.95 -18.66
N SER A 33 2.87 -4.30 -19.29
CA SER A 33 2.44 -4.63 -20.66
C SER A 33 3.56 -4.49 -21.69
N ALA A 34 4.52 -3.60 -21.44
CA ALA A 34 5.67 -3.40 -22.32
C ALA A 34 6.72 -4.51 -22.23
N ASP A 35 6.75 -5.26 -21.11
CA ASP A 35 7.79 -6.25 -20.80
C ASP A 35 7.32 -7.70 -21.06
N VAL A 36 6.02 -7.92 -21.28
CA VAL A 36 5.46 -9.25 -21.55
C VAL A 36 5.73 -9.63 -23.01
N VAL A 37 6.57 -10.65 -23.22
CA VAL A 37 6.83 -11.25 -24.53
C VAL A 37 5.92 -12.48 -24.69
N GLY A 38 4.75 -12.30 -25.33
CA GLY A 38 3.75 -13.36 -25.52
C GLY A 38 2.34 -12.82 -25.72
N GLY A 39 1.33 -13.69 -25.65
CA GLY A 39 -0.08 -13.28 -25.68
C GLY A 39 -0.46 -12.47 -24.44
N THR A 40 -1.33 -11.47 -24.60
CA THR A 40 -1.76 -10.56 -23.51
C THR A 40 -3.03 -11.02 -22.81
N ASP A 41 -3.29 -12.32 -22.74
CA ASP A 41 -4.55 -12.87 -22.21
C ASP A 41 -4.68 -12.72 -20.67
N GLY A 42 -3.59 -12.38 -19.97
CA GLY A 42 -3.57 -12.13 -18.52
C GLY A 42 -3.74 -10.66 -18.15
N PRO A 43 -3.77 -10.31 -16.86
CA PRO A 43 -3.69 -8.92 -16.41
C PRO A 43 -2.25 -8.37 -16.53
N GLN A 44 -2.13 -7.11 -16.99
CA GLN A 44 -0.84 -6.40 -17.08
C GLN A 44 -0.68 -5.30 -16.03
N GLU A 45 -1.75 -4.96 -15.32
CA GLU A 45 -1.78 -3.94 -14.28
C GLU A 45 -1.71 -4.58 -12.89
N TYR A 46 -0.80 -4.08 -12.07
CA TYR A 46 -0.52 -4.61 -10.74
C TYR A 46 -0.45 -3.48 -9.72
N ARG A 47 -0.81 -3.78 -8.48
CA ARG A 47 -0.69 -2.84 -7.35
C ARG A 47 0.16 -3.43 -6.23
N LEU A 48 1.08 -2.62 -5.71
CA LEU A 48 1.87 -2.97 -4.54
C LEU A 48 0.95 -3.05 -3.31
N PHE A 49 1.08 -4.13 -2.55
CA PHE A 49 0.35 -4.29 -1.29
C PHE A 49 1.23 -4.71 -0.11
N GLY A 50 2.47 -5.11 -0.38
CA GLY A 50 3.44 -5.49 0.64
C GLY A 50 4.87 -5.21 0.21
N VAL A 51 5.70 -4.85 1.18
CA VAL A 51 7.16 -4.70 1.02
C VAL A 51 7.82 -5.39 2.19
N SER A 52 8.75 -6.31 1.91
CA SER A 52 9.71 -6.78 2.92
C SER A 52 10.93 -5.88 2.85
N ASN A 53 11.23 -5.20 3.96
CA ASN A 53 12.38 -4.33 4.10
C ASN A 53 13.52 -5.09 4.78
N HIS A 54 14.75 -4.77 4.41
CA HIS A 54 15.95 -5.28 5.06
C HIS A 54 16.89 -4.13 5.44
N PHE A 55 17.36 -4.15 6.67
CA PHE A 55 18.33 -3.20 7.20
C PHE A 55 19.56 -3.94 7.73
N GLY A 56 20.76 -3.46 7.42
CA GLY A 56 22.01 -4.09 7.85
C GLY A 56 22.56 -5.10 6.85
N SER A 57 23.34 -6.06 7.34
CA SER A 57 24.04 -7.04 6.50
C SER A 57 23.31 -8.39 6.48
N LEU A 58 23.68 -9.26 5.54
CA LEU A 58 23.11 -10.62 5.45
C LEU A 58 23.41 -11.49 6.68
N THR A 59 24.51 -11.21 7.39
CA THR A 59 24.93 -11.99 8.57
C THR A 59 24.42 -11.41 9.88
N GLY A 60 23.80 -10.22 9.85
CA GLY A 60 23.36 -9.48 11.02
C GLY A 60 22.53 -8.28 10.61
N GLY A 61 21.33 -8.57 10.13
CA GLY A 61 20.36 -7.58 9.66
C GLY A 61 18.99 -7.77 10.30
N HIS A 62 18.09 -6.83 10.04
CA HIS A 62 16.73 -6.82 10.56
C HIS A 62 15.74 -6.68 9.42
N TYR A 63 14.65 -7.46 9.50
CA TYR A 63 13.59 -7.45 8.51
C TYR A 63 12.31 -6.89 9.12
N THR A 64 11.66 -6.02 8.38
CA THR A 64 10.31 -5.50 8.72
C THR A 64 9.41 -5.61 7.50
N ALA A 65 8.10 -5.49 7.70
CA ALA A 65 7.15 -5.54 6.60
C ALA A 65 6.28 -4.28 6.56
N ALA A 66 6.22 -3.61 5.40
CA ALA A 66 5.22 -2.58 5.16
C ALA A 66 4.06 -3.16 4.36
N CYS A 67 2.87 -3.26 4.95
CA CYS A 67 1.69 -3.87 4.32
C CYS A 67 0.53 -2.88 4.22
N PHE A 68 -0.16 -2.90 3.07
CA PHE A 68 -1.34 -2.09 2.83
C PHE A 68 -2.57 -2.71 3.53
N ASN A 69 -3.26 -1.92 4.35
CA ASN A 69 -4.54 -2.30 4.93
C ASN A 69 -5.69 -1.72 4.07
N PRO A 70 -6.50 -2.56 3.41
CA PRO A 70 -7.61 -2.09 2.56
C PRO A 70 -8.70 -1.36 3.34
N SER A 71 -8.88 -1.69 4.62
CA SER A 71 -9.92 -1.10 5.48
C SER A 71 -9.62 0.35 5.82
N THR A 72 -8.36 0.65 6.12
CA THR A 72 -7.91 2.01 6.46
C THR A 72 -7.28 2.75 5.28
N LYS A 73 -7.09 2.06 4.14
CA LYS A 73 -6.44 2.57 2.92
C LYS A 73 -5.05 3.15 3.19
N GLN A 74 -4.27 2.50 4.05
CA GLN A 74 -2.95 2.98 4.48
C GLN A 74 -1.96 1.82 4.69
N PHE A 75 -0.67 2.09 4.48
CA PHE A 75 0.40 1.16 4.83
C PHE A 75 0.73 1.21 6.33
N TYR A 76 1.00 0.04 6.91
CA TYR A 76 1.55 -0.10 8.26
C TYR A 76 2.86 -0.85 8.20
N ASN A 77 3.82 -0.43 9.02
CA ASN A 77 5.06 -1.14 9.26
C ASN A 77 4.83 -2.12 10.41
N PHE A 78 5.23 -3.35 10.19
CA PHE A 78 5.24 -4.43 11.15
C PHE A 78 6.70 -4.72 11.47
N ASP A 79 7.11 -4.30 12.67
CA ASP A 79 8.44 -4.47 13.21
C ASP A 79 8.35 -5.37 14.45
N ASP A 80 8.45 -6.68 14.21
CA ASP A 80 8.18 -7.74 15.18
C ASP A 80 6.82 -7.60 15.87
N HIS A 81 6.79 -7.00 17.06
CA HIS A 81 5.61 -6.81 17.89
C HIS A 81 5.01 -5.39 17.76
N GLU A 82 5.74 -4.48 17.13
CA GLU A 82 5.34 -3.08 16.96
C GLU A 82 4.67 -2.87 15.60
N ILE A 83 3.52 -2.19 15.62
CA ILE A 83 2.77 -1.83 14.41
C ILE A 83 2.65 -0.32 14.37
N THR A 84 3.17 0.31 13.31
CA THR A 84 3.13 1.76 13.13
C THR A 84 2.58 2.14 11.76
N ALA A 85 1.86 3.26 11.70
CA ALA A 85 1.35 3.78 10.44
C ALA A 85 2.49 4.39 9.60
N VAL A 86 2.56 4.04 8.32
CA VAL A 86 3.62 4.50 7.41
C VAL A 86 3.08 5.55 6.45
N PRO A 87 3.69 6.74 6.38
CA PRO A 87 3.40 7.71 5.33
C PRO A 87 3.77 7.14 3.96
N GLN A 88 2.92 7.36 2.95
CA GLN A 88 3.12 6.86 1.58
C GLN A 88 4.54 7.08 1.03
N ARG A 89 5.11 8.27 1.26
CA ARG A 89 6.46 8.64 0.82
C ARG A 89 7.58 7.76 1.39
N GLN A 90 7.34 7.03 2.48
CA GLN A 90 8.33 6.20 3.17
C GLN A 90 8.24 4.71 2.80
N VAL A 91 7.14 4.27 2.18
CA VAL A 91 6.98 2.88 1.73
C VAL A 91 8.02 2.54 0.65
N LYS A 92 8.31 3.50 -0.25
CA LYS A 92 9.41 3.38 -1.22
C LYS A 92 10.69 3.85 -0.54
N SER A 93 11.60 2.92 -0.29
CA SER A 93 12.91 3.22 0.31
C SER A 93 13.97 2.29 -0.25
N SER A 94 15.24 2.61 -0.01
CA SER A 94 16.36 1.73 -0.34
C SER A 94 16.40 0.45 0.50
N ALA A 95 15.60 0.36 1.56
CA ALA A 95 15.49 -0.85 2.38
C ALA A 95 14.57 -1.90 1.74
N ALA A 96 13.77 -1.54 0.73
CA ALA A 96 12.87 -2.47 0.07
C ALA A 96 13.67 -3.61 -0.60
N TYR A 97 13.43 -4.84 -0.12
CA TYR A 97 14.14 -6.03 -0.56
C TYR A 97 13.24 -6.95 -1.41
N LEU A 98 12.02 -7.22 -0.95
CA LEU A 98 11.01 -7.94 -1.73
C LEU A 98 9.75 -7.09 -1.89
N LEU A 99 9.19 -7.07 -3.10
CA LEU A 99 7.96 -6.35 -3.44
C LEU A 99 6.85 -7.33 -3.76
N PHE A 100 5.69 -7.13 -3.15
CA PHE A 100 4.51 -7.97 -3.36
C PHE A 100 3.43 -7.18 -4.10
N TYR A 101 3.15 -7.63 -5.32
CA TYR A 101 2.19 -7.02 -6.23
C TYR A 101 1.02 -7.98 -6.51
N THR A 102 -0.17 -7.43 -6.70
CA THR A 102 -1.36 -8.20 -7.10
C THR A 102 -2.07 -7.53 -8.27
N SER A 103 -2.60 -8.34 -9.18
CA SER A 103 -3.50 -7.89 -10.26
C SER A 103 -4.98 -7.91 -9.83
N MET A 104 -5.28 -8.38 -8.61
CA MET A 104 -6.63 -8.42 -8.06
C MET A 104 -6.95 -7.15 -7.27
N GLU A 105 -8.25 -6.88 -7.07
CA GLU A 105 -8.69 -5.84 -6.14
C GLU A 105 -8.47 -6.27 -4.69
N LEU A 106 -7.79 -5.44 -3.91
CA LEU A 106 -7.66 -5.63 -2.47
C LEU A 106 -8.99 -5.26 -1.80
N SER A 107 -9.76 -6.27 -1.43
CA SER A 107 -11.05 -6.07 -0.77
C SER A 107 -10.91 -5.98 0.75
N VAL A 108 -11.79 -5.17 1.36
CA VAL A 108 -11.95 -5.16 2.81
C VAL A 108 -12.50 -6.52 3.24
N PRO A 109 -11.84 -7.23 4.18
CA PRO A 109 -12.36 -8.49 4.70
C PRO A 109 -13.77 -8.30 5.23
N LYS A 110 -14.69 -9.18 4.84
CA LYS A 110 -16.04 -9.22 5.42
C LYS A 110 -15.91 -9.80 6.83
N VAL A 111 -16.24 -9.02 7.86
CA VAL A 111 -16.40 -9.55 9.21
C VAL A 111 -17.64 -10.47 9.18
N LEU A 112 -17.45 -11.73 9.57
CA LEU A 112 -18.53 -12.73 9.69
C LEU A 112 -19.40 -12.48 10.92
#